data_AF-A0A1V9Z4P0-F1
#
_entry.id   AF-A0A1V9Z4P0-F1
#
_cell.length_a   1.000
_cell.length_b   1.000
_cell.length_c   1.000
_cell.angle_alpha   90.00
_cell.angle_beta   90.00
_cell.angle_gamma   90.00
#
_symmetry.space_group_name_H-M   'P 1'
#
loop_
_entity.id
_entity.type
_entity.pdbx_description
1 polymer ?
#
loop_
_entity_poly.entity_id
_entity_poly.type
_entity_poly.pdbx_seq_one_letter_code
_entity_poly.pdbx_strand_id
1 'polypeptide(L)'
;LVSVGGAMRELRILFPWKTEAAIASLCKCLLYEASGASYISYTSLLEPDHNGNITSFCECLRSQHLDEIIQLKKMILTSIQVAEKLAGPDCKGMVSLDILREAIKSCDPERSLSSTNAILADCTSIPLERLESEGATLVSGQSVRNKLLGILIKPSGRIPQFDII
;
A
#
# COMPACT_ATOMS: atom_id res chain seq x y z
N LEU A 1 -7.09 4.92 -32.23
CA LEU A 1 -7.65 6.26 -31.91
C LEU A 1 -8.96 6.04 -31.16
N VAL A 2 -9.00 6.32 -29.86
CA VAL A 2 -10.21 6.23 -29.05
C VAL A 2 -11.19 7.31 -29.54
N SER A 3 -12.41 6.93 -29.94
CA SER A 3 -13.43 7.91 -30.33
C SER A 3 -13.90 8.65 -29.09
N VAL A 4 -13.85 9.99 -29.12
CA VAL A 4 -14.26 10.87 -28.01
C VAL A 4 -15.69 10.56 -27.55
N GLY A 5 -16.60 10.31 -28.49
CA GLY A 5 -17.99 9.95 -28.16
C GLY A 5 -18.12 8.59 -27.48
N GLY A 6 -17.26 7.63 -27.83
CA GLY A 6 -17.19 6.33 -27.15
C GLY A 6 -16.63 6.48 -25.73
N ALA A 7 -15.53 7.21 -25.57
CA ALA A 7 -14.94 7.48 -24.26
C ALA A 7 -15.90 8.23 -23.33
N MET A 8 -16.61 9.24 -23.82
CA MET A 8 -17.62 9.96 -23.02
C MET A 8 -18.77 9.05 -22.58
N ARG A 9 -19.17 8.08 -23.42
CA ARG A 9 -20.20 7.10 -23.06
C ARG A 9 -19.75 6.18 -21.93
N GLU A 10 -18.53 5.64 -22.03
CA GLU A 10 -17.94 4.80 -20.96
C GLU A 10 -17.74 5.59 -19.66
N LEU A 11 -17.24 6.82 -19.76
CA LEU A 11 -17.07 7.69 -18.59
C LEU A 11 -18.41 8.02 -17.90
N ARG A 12 -19.51 8.13 -18.65
CA ARG A 12 -20.85 8.28 -18.07
C ARG A 12 -21.34 7.03 -17.35
N ILE A 13 -20.98 5.84 -17.82
CA ILE A 13 -21.31 4.58 -17.15
C ILE A 13 -20.52 4.47 -15.84
N LEU A 14 -19.25 4.87 -15.84
CA LEU A 14 -18.37 4.80 -14.67
C LEU A 14 -18.63 5.91 -13.65
N PHE A 15 -19.02 7.10 -14.10
CA PHE A 15 -19.20 8.29 -13.28
C PHE A 15 -20.58 8.97 -13.49
N PRO A 16 -21.71 8.27 -13.26
CA PRO A 16 -23.05 8.81 -13.52
C PRO A 16 -23.41 10.04 -12.67
N TRP A 17 -22.65 10.33 -11.62
CA TRP A 17 -22.86 11.47 -10.72
C TRP A 17 -22.13 12.75 -11.15
N LYS A 18 -21.28 12.72 -12.19
CA LYS A 18 -20.53 13.89 -12.66
C LYS A 18 -21.35 14.73 -13.66
N THR A 19 -21.14 16.04 -13.64
CA THR A 19 -21.76 16.96 -14.61
C THR A 19 -21.17 16.75 -16.01
N GLU A 20 -21.90 17.15 -17.04
CA GLU A 20 -21.43 17.07 -18.43
C GLU A 20 -20.11 17.82 -18.66
N ALA A 21 -19.96 18.98 -18.01
CA ALA A 21 -18.73 19.77 -18.06
C ALA A 21 -17.54 19.02 -17.42
N ALA A 22 -17.77 18.32 -16.31
CA ALA A 22 -16.75 17.52 -15.64
C ALA A 22 -16.37 16.27 -16.45
N ILE A 23 -17.34 15.58 -17.06
CA ILE A 23 -17.09 14.44 -17.95
C ILE A 23 -16.34 14.87 -19.21
N ALA A 24 -16.70 16.01 -19.80
CA ALA A 24 -15.99 16.56 -20.96
C ALA A 24 -14.55 16.97 -20.62
N SER A 25 -14.33 17.55 -19.43
CA SER A 25 -12.98 17.91 -18.94
C SER A 25 -12.14 16.67 -18.66
N LEU A 26 -12.73 15.65 -18.04
CA LEU A 26 -12.09 14.36 -17.81
C LEU A 26 -11.69 13.67 -19.12
N CYS A 27 -12.60 13.63 -20.10
CA CYS A 27 -12.32 13.07 -21.41
C CYS A 27 -11.16 13.82 -22.10
N LYS A 28 -11.12 15.15 -21.99
CA LYS A 28 -9.99 15.95 -22.51
C LYS A 28 -8.67 15.63 -21.81
N CYS A 29 -8.66 15.50 -20.48
CA CYS A 29 -7.45 15.14 -19.73
C CYS A 29 -6.93 13.75 -20.12
N LEU A 30 -7.81 12.75 -20.27
CA LEU A 30 -7.43 11.39 -20.66
C LEU A 30 -6.96 11.32 -22.13
N LEU A 31 -7.57 12.09 -23.03
CA LEU A 31 -7.09 12.20 -24.41
C LEU A 31 -5.73 12.90 -24.49
N TYR A 32 -5.51 13.89 -23.62
CA TYR A 32 -4.22 14.57 -23.50
C TYR A 32 -3.13 13.63 -22.95
N GLU A 33 -3.43 12.81 -21.94
CA GLU A 33 -2.56 11.73 -21.47
C GLU A 33 -2.26 10.72 -22.58
N ALA A 34 -3.29 10.23 -23.30
CA ALA A 34 -3.13 9.30 -24.41
C ALA A 34 -2.31 9.87 -25.57
N SER A 35 -2.19 11.20 -25.67
CA SER A 35 -1.32 11.90 -26.63
C SER A 35 0.15 12.00 -26.19
N GLY A 36 0.51 11.40 -25.05
CA GLY A 36 1.89 11.34 -24.54
C GLY A 36 2.20 12.39 -23.47
N ALA A 37 1.19 13.07 -22.91
CA ALA A 37 1.42 13.99 -21.80
C ALA A 37 1.85 13.23 -20.53
N SER A 38 2.84 13.77 -19.83
CA SER A 38 3.48 13.09 -18.69
C SER A 38 2.71 13.23 -17.37
N TYR A 39 1.58 13.94 -17.34
CA TYR A 39 0.86 14.24 -16.10
C TYR A 39 -0.67 14.26 -16.28
N ILE A 40 -1.37 13.56 -15.39
CA ILE A 40 -2.83 13.60 -15.26
C ILE A 40 -3.20 14.67 -14.23
N SER A 41 -4.05 15.62 -14.61
CA SER A 41 -4.58 16.64 -13.69
C SER A 41 -5.61 16.02 -12.73
N TYR A 42 -5.14 15.35 -11.68
CA TYR A 42 -5.99 14.70 -10.68
C TYR A 42 -6.90 15.68 -9.93
N THR A 43 -6.52 16.96 -9.84
CA THR A 43 -7.38 18.03 -9.30
C THR A 43 -8.70 18.16 -10.07
N SER A 44 -8.69 17.94 -11.39
CA SER A 44 -9.90 17.95 -12.23
C SER A 44 -10.74 16.66 -12.08
N LEU A 45 -10.10 15.54 -11.70
CA LEU A 45 -10.78 14.27 -11.39
C LEU A 45 -11.52 14.32 -10.04
N LEU A 46 -10.93 15.03 -9.09
CA LEU A 46 -11.35 15.09 -7.68
C LEU A 46 -12.30 16.26 -7.37
N GLU A 47 -12.76 17.00 -8.38
CA GLU A 47 -13.73 18.09 -8.16
C GLU A 47 -15.03 17.56 -7.52
N PRO A 48 -15.61 18.33 -6.56
CA PRO A 48 -16.87 17.99 -5.93
C PRO A 48 -17.99 17.78 -6.96
N ASP A 49 -18.98 16.95 -6.61
CA ASP A 49 -20.20 16.87 -7.42
C ASP A 49 -21.01 18.18 -7.36
N HIS A 50 -22.14 18.19 -8.07
CA HIS A 50 -23.07 19.32 -8.10
C HIS A 50 -23.58 19.77 -6.72
N ASN A 51 -23.48 18.92 -5.69
CA ASN A 51 -23.91 19.20 -4.32
C ASN A 51 -22.73 19.57 -3.40
N GLY A 52 -21.51 19.70 -3.94
CA GLY A 52 -20.32 19.97 -3.15
C GLY A 52 -19.78 18.76 -2.38
N ASN A 53 -20.27 17.54 -2.67
CA ASN A 53 -19.76 16.34 -2.01
C ASN A 53 -18.44 15.91 -2.63
N ILE A 54 -17.51 15.48 -1.78
CA ILE A 54 -16.32 14.74 -2.20
C ILE A 54 -16.80 13.39 -2.72
N THR A 55 -16.64 13.16 -4.03
CA THR A 55 -17.36 12.11 -4.77
C THR A 55 -17.00 10.68 -4.37
N SER A 56 -17.85 9.71 -4.73
CA SER A 56 -17.61 8.27 -4.51
C SER A 56 -16.28 7.78 -5.08
N PHE A 57 -15.70 8.43 -6.09
CA PHE A 57 -14.36 8.12 -6.58
C PHE A 57 -13.27 8.40 -5.53
N CYS A 58 -13.38 9.50 -4.78
CA CYS A 58 -12.46 9.80 -3.68
C CYS A 58 -12.64 8.78 -2.55
N GLU A 59 -13.89 8.37 -2.27
CA GLU A 59 -14.18 7.29 -1.32
C GLU A 59 -13.62 5.95 -1.81
N CYS A 60 -13.67 5.65 -3.11
CA CYS A 60 -13.04 4.48 -3.70
C CYS A 60 -11.51 4.53 -3.58
N LEU A 61 -10.87 5.68 -3.81
CA LEU A 61 -9.42 5.84 -3.60
C LEU A 61 -9.04 5.69 -2.13
N ARG A 62 -9.85 6.23 -1.21
CA ARG A 62 -9.66 6.04 0.24
C ARG A 62 -9.84 4.57 0.62
N SER A 63 -10.86 3.90 0.09
CA SER A 63 -11.11 2.48 0.32
C SER A 63 -9.96 1.64 -0.22
N GLN A 64 -9.54 1.87 -1.46
CA GLN A 64 -8.40 1.18 -2.06
C GLN A 64 -7.13 1.36 -1.22
N HIS A 65 -6.83 2.59 -0.80
CA HIS A 65 -5.66 2.85 0.04
C HIS A 65 -5.76 2.15 1.40
N LEU A 66 -6.95 2.11 1.99
CA LEU A 66 -7.21 1.36 3.22
C LEU A 66 -7.02 -0.14 3.00
N ASP A 67 -7.51 -0.69 1.90
CA ASP A 67 -7.37 -2.10 1.52
C ASP A 67 -5.90 -2.46 1.32
N GLU A 68 -5.13 -1.60 0.66
CA GLU A 68 -3.67 -1.75 0.49
C GLU A 68 -2.95 -1.79 1.84
N ILE A 69 -3.27 -0.87 2.76
CA ILE A 69 -2.71 -0.87 4.11
C ILE A 69 -3.06 -2.16 4.86
N ILE A 70 -4.32 -2.59 4.80
CA ILE A 70 -4.79 -3.82 5.45
C ILE A 70 -4.09 -5.04 4.86
N GLN A 71 -3.98 -5.11 3.54
CA GLN A 71 -3.34 -6.20 2.82
C GLN A 71 -1.85 -6.29 3.17
N LEU A 72 -1.12 -5.17 3.10
CA LEU A 72 0.29 -5.13 3.48
C LEU A 72 0.49 -5.64 4.91
N LYS A 73 -0.35 -5.19 5.84
CA LYS A 73 -0.29 -5.64 7.23
C LYS A 73 -0.52 -7.13 7.38
N LYS A 74 -1.53 -7.69 6.69
CA LYS A 74 -1.78 -9.14 6.66
C LYS A 74 -0.58 -9.90 6.09
N MET A 75 0.01 -9.41 5.00
CA MET A 75 1.18 -10.03 4.38
C MET A 75 2.39 -10.05 5.32
N ILE A 76 2.69 -8.93 5.98
CA ILE A 76 3.81 -8.85 6.94
C ILE A 76 3.57 -9.81 8.12
N LEU A 77 2.36 -9.84 8.69
CA LEU A 77 2.02 -10.76 9.79
C LEU A 77 2.20 -12.22 9.38
N THR A 78 1.72 -12.60 8.19
CA THR A 78 1.87 -13.95 7.64
C THR A 78 3.33 -14.27 7.37
N SER A 79 4.10 -13.36 6.77
CA SER A 79 5.52 -13.55 6.46
C SER A 79 6.36 -13.77 7.73
N ILE A 80 6.09 -13.00 8.80
CA ILE A 80 6.74 -13.21 10.11
C ILE A 80 6.33 -14.55 10.72
N GLN A 81 5.06 -14.96 10.58
CA GLN A 81 4.61 -16.27 11.05
C GLN A 81 5.26 -17.44 10.30
N VAL A 82 5.48 -17.30 8.99
CA VAL A 82 6.23 -18.27 8.19
C VAL A 82 7.68 -18.31 8.65
N ALA A 83 8.32 -17.17 8.84
CA ALA A 83 9.69 -17.07 9.35
C ALA A 83 9.88 -17.77 10.70
N GLU A 84 8.96 -17.61 11.64
CA GLU A 84 8.98 -18.33 12.92
C GLU A 84 8.88 -19.85 12.74
N LYS A 85 8.01 -20.32 11.85
CA LYS A 85 7.85 -21.76 11.59
C LYS A 85 9.11 -22.34 10.96
N LEU A 86 9.77 -21.58 10.08
CA LEU A 86 11.01 -21.98 9.41
C LEU A 86 12.22 -21.99 10.35
N ALA A 87 12.24 -21.13 11.38
CA ALA A 87 13.27 -21.17 12.42
C ALA A 87 13.27 -22.49 13.22
N GLY A 88 12.15 -23.23 13.18
CA GLY A 88 12.03 -24.54 13.81
C GLY A 88 11.69 -24.48 15.30
N PRO A 89 11.31 -25.63 15.89
CA PRO A 89 10.81 -25.70 17.27
C PRO A 89 11.88 -25.34 18.31
N ASP A 90 13.15 -25.58 18.01
CA ASP A 90 14.28 -25.33 18.93
C ASP A 90 14.51 -23.83 19.17
N CYS A 91 14.14 -22.98 18.21
CA CYS A 91 14.23 -21.54 18.33
C CYS A 91 13.12 -20.93 19.21
N LYS A 92 12.14 -21.72 19.69
CA LYS A 92 11.05 -21.26 20.59
C LYS A 92 10.31 -20.00 20.09
N GLY A 93 10.16 -19.85 18.78
CA GLY A 93 9.51 -18.67 18.17
C GLY A 93 10.39 -17.41 18.15
N MET A 94 11.69 -17.54 18.38
CA MET A 94 12.67 -16.47 18.21
C MET A 94 13.12 -16.40 16.76
N VAL A 95 13.23 -15.18 16.23
CA VAL A 95 13.61 -14.89 14.85
C VAL A 95 14.67 -13.78 14.86
N SER A 96 15.66 -13.85 13.97
CA SER A 96 16.68 -12.81 13.87
C SER A 96 16.11 -11.53 13.23
N LEU A 97 16.68 -10.38 13.56
CA LEU A 97 16.31 -9.11 12.94
C LEU A 97 16.49 -9.13 11.42
N ASP A 98 17.51 -9.82 10.91
CA ASP A 98 17.72 -9.95 9.46
C ASP A 98 16.58 -10.70 8.76
N ILE A 99 16.11 -11.80 9.34
CA ILE A 99 14.96 -12.53 8.80
C ILE A 99 13.69 -11.66 8.87
N LEU A 100 13.50 -10.88 9.93
CA LEU A 100 12.37 -9.96 10.02
C LEU A 100 12.44 -8.84 8.98
N ARG A 101 13.63 -8.31 8.69
CA ARG A 101 13.83 -7.35 7.60
C ARG A 101 13.47 -7.93 6.26
N GLU A 102 13.93 -9.15 5.98
CA GLU A 102 13.62 -9.86 4.74
C GLU A 102 12.11 -10.14 4.62
N ALA A 103 11.46 -10.55 5.71
CA ALA A 103 10.02 -10.76 5.76
C ALA A 103 9.22 -9.49 5.46
N ILE A 104 9.66 -8.33 5.97
CA ILE A 104 9.02 -7.03 5.66
C ILE A 104 9.34 -6.61 4.21
N LYS A 105 10.59 -6.73 3.78
CA LYS A 105 11.07 -6.30 2.45
C LYS A 105 10.46 -7.12 1.32
N SER A 106 10.19 -8.40 1.53
CA SER A 106 9.48 -9.25 0.56
C SER A 106 8.02 -8.82 0.37
N CYS A 107 7.40 -8.23 1.38
CA CYS A 107 6.04 -7.68 1.30
C CYS A 107 6.00 -6.25 0.74
N ASP A 108 7.09 -5.49 0.86
CA ASP A 108 7.23 -4.12 0.35
C ASP A 108 8.64 -3.91 -0.24
N PRO A 109 8.88 -4.35 -1.48
CA PRO A 109 10.22 -4.33 -2.09
C PRO A 109 10.82 -2.94 -2.26
N GLU A 110 10.01 -1.89 -2.32
CA GLU A 110 10.46 -0.51 -2.46
C GLU A 110 10.81 0.13 -1.10
N ARG A 111 10.50 -0.55 0.02
CA ARG A 111 10.78 -0.07 1.38
C ARG A 111 12.28 0.06 1.65
N SER A 112 12.75 1.23 2.07
CA SER A 112 14.15 1.43 2.45
C SER A 112 14.50 0.65 3.74
N LEU A 113 15.77 0.30 3.92
CA LEU A 113 16.24 -0.35 5.14
C LEU A 113 15.95 0.49 6.40
N SER A 114 16.13 1.82 6.32
CA SER A 114 15.85 2.73 7.43
C SER A 114 14.38 2.71 7.85
N SER A 115 13.46 2.70 6.88
CA SER A 115 12.02 2.62 7.17
C SER A 115 11.59 1.22 7.66
N THR A 116 12.26 0.16 7.23
CA THR A 116 12.08 -1.19 7.81
C THR A 116 12.55 -1.22 9.26
N ASN A 117 13.72 -0.62 9.56
CA ASN A 117 14.22 -0.54 10.93
C ASN A 117 13.31 0.31 11.83
N ALA A 118 12.66 1.35 11.31
CA ALA A 118 11.65 2.10 12.07
C ALA A 118 10.47 1.23 12.50
N ILE A 119 9.95 0.37 11.60
CA ILE A 119 8.91 -0.61 11.96
C ILE A 119 9.40 -1.56 13.05
N LEU A 120 10.63 -2.07 12.91
CA LEU A 120 11.21 -2.97 13.91
C LEU A 120 11.46 -2.27 15.25
N ALA A 121 11.84 -1.00 15.27
CA ALA A 121 11.99 -0.21 16.50
C ALA A 121 10.64 -0.04 17.22
N ASP A 122 9.54 0.14 16.49
CA ASP A 122 8.20 0.22 17.09
C ASP A 122 7.70 -1.15 17.59
N CYS A 123 8.13 -2.24 16.95
CA CYS A 123 7.71 -3.60 17.28
C CYS A 123 8.58 -4.30 18.33
N THR A 124 9.80 -3.80 18.54
CA THR A 124 10.78 -4.35 19.48
C THR A 124 11.11 -3.31 20.54
N SER A 125 11.76 -3.70 21.62
CA SER A 125 12.31 -2.74 22.60
C SER A 125 13.74 -2.30 22.23
N ILE A 126 14.14 -2.46 20.96
CA ILE A 126 15.50 -2.20 20.50
C ILE A 126 15.54 -0.80 19.86
N PRO A 127 16.43 0.10 20.32
CA PRO A 127 16.62 1.42 19.72
C PRO A 127 17.04 1.34 18.26
N LEU A 128 16.65 2.34 17.47
CA LEU A 128 16.90 2.39 16.02
C LEU A 128 18.39 2.27 15.69
N GLU A 129 19.25 2.91 16.47
CA GLU A 129 20.71 2.92 16.29
C GLU A 129 21.32 1.52 16.42
N ARG A 130 20.74 0.68 17.30
CA ARG A 130 21.20 -0.70 17.50
C ARG A 130 20.72 -1.63 16.40
N LEU A 131 19.54 -1.36 15.84
CA LEU A 131 19.01 -2.16 14.74
C LEU A 131 19.98 -2.17 13.56
N GLU A 132 20.61 -1.04 13.22
CA GLU A 132 21.53 -0.95 12.06
C GLU A 132 22.71 -1.94 12.13
N SER A 133 23.20 -2.25 13.32
CA SER A 133 24.38 -3.11 13.51
C SER A 133 24.07 -4.53 14.00
N GLU A 134 22.87 -4.79 14.54
CA GLU A 134 22.58 -6.03 15.29
C GLU A 134 21.69 -7.03 14.54
N GLY A 135 21.95 -7.29 13.25
CA GLY A 135 21.11 -8.18 12.44
C GLY A 135 20.89 -9.60 12.99
N ALA A 136 21.87 -10.15 13.71
CA ALA A 136 21.80 -11.47 14.32
C ALA A 136 20.99 -11.53 15.63
N THR A 137 20.58 -10.39 16.20
CA THR A 137 19.83 -10.36 17.46
C THR A 137 18.49 -11.06 17.29
N LEU A 138 18.20 -11.99 18.21
CA LEU A 138 16.98 -12.78 18.22
C LEU A 138 15.89 -12.06 19.02
N VAL A 139 14.69 -11.98 18.43
CA VAL A 139 13.50 -11.41 19.05
C VAL A 139 12.31 -12.35 18.89
N SER A 140 11.34 -12.26 19.81
CA SER A 140 10.12 -13.06 19.73
C SER A 140 9.25 -12.60 18.55
N GLY A 141 9.03 -13.46 17.56
CA GLY A 141 8.17 -13.14 16.41
C GLY A 141 6.72 -12.89 16.83
N GLN A 142 6.21 -13.63 17.82
CA GLN A 142 4.88 -13.45 18.39
C GLN A 142 4.74 -12.06 19.02
N SER A 143 5.76 -11.60 19.75
CA SER A 143 5.75 -10.27 20.36
C SER A 143 5.76 -9.17 19.29
N VAL A 144 6.59 -9.34 18.25
CA VAL A 144 6.65 -8.44 17.09
C VAL A 144 5.29 -8.37 16.40
N ARG A 145 4.65 -9.51 16.11
CA ARG A 145 3.30 -9.54 15.50
C ARG A 145 2.25 -8.85 16.36
N ASN A 146 2.24 -9.11 17.67
CA ASN A 146 1.29 -8.48 18.59
C ASN A 146 1.44 -6.95 18.59
N LYS A 147 2.68 -6.44 18.56
CA LYS A 147 2.94 -4.99 18.44
C LYS A 147 2.54 -4.44 17.07
N LEU A 148 2.81 -5.18 16.00
CA LEU A 148 2.49 -4.80 14.63
C LEU A 148 0.97 -4.61 14.41
N LEU A 149 0.12 -5.30 15.19
CA LEU A 149 -1.33 -5.07 15.20
C LEU A 149 -1.73 -3.65 15.60
N GLY A 150 -0.93 -2.96 16.43
CA GLY A 150 -1.19 -1.59 16.87
C GLY A 150 -0.60 -0.50 15.96
N ILE A 151 0.25 -0.87 14.99
CA ILE A 151 1.00 0.08 14.17
C ILE A 151 0.34 0.24 12.80
N LEU A 152 0.37 1.47 12.28
CA LEU A 152 -0.03 1.80 10.92
C LEU A 152 1.20 1.76 10.01
N ILE A 153 1.20 0.84 9.04
CA ILE A 153 2.28 0.69 8.08
C ILE A 153 1.74 1.10 6.71
N LYS A 154 2.24 2.21 6.18
CA LYS A 154 1.90 2.67 4.83
C LYS A 154 2.80 1.99 3.81
N PRO A 155 2.28 1.47 2.68
CA PRO A 155 3.10 0.94 1.60
C PRO A 155 4.10 1.98 1.11
N SER A 156 5.34 1.57 0.86
CA SER A 156 6.36 2.44 0.25
C SER A 156 6.25 2.47 -1.27
N GLY A 157 5.41 1.60 -1.82
CA GLY A 157 5.41 1.21 -3.21
C GLY A 157 4.27 0.27 -3.58
N ARG A 158 4.39 -0.36 -4.75
CA ARG A 158 3.41 -1.38 -5.16
C ARG A 158 3.50 -2.62 -4.28
N ILE A 159 2.38 -2.99 -3.67
CA ILE A 159 2.26 -4.24 -2.92
C ILE A 159 2.26 -5.40 -3.93
N PRO A 160 3.10 -6.44 -3.75
CA PRO A 160 3.06 -7.62 -4.59
C PRO A 160 1.66 -8.26 -4.57
N GLN A 161 1.09 -8.48 -5.74
CA GLN A 161 -0.12 -9.29 -5.87
C GLN A 161 0.29 -10.75 -5.72
N PHE A 162 0.03 -11.33 -4.55
CA PHE A 162 0.07 -12.78 -4.40
C PHE A 162 -1.30 -13.30 -4.82
N ASP A 163 -1.36 -13.94 -5.99
CA ASP A 163 -2.54 -14.71 -6.38
C ASP A 163 -2.78 -15.76 -5.29
N ILE A 164 -3.95 -15.67 -4.65
CA ILE A 164 -4.42 -16.74 -3.77
C ILE A 164 -4.75 -17.91 -4.70
N ILE A 165 -3.83 -18.86 -4.80
CA ILE A 165 -4.07 -20.17 -5.44
C ILE A 165 -4.99 -20.99 -4.53
#